data_AF-A0A937V914-F1
#
_entry.id   AF-A0A937V914-F1
#
_cell.length_a   1.000
_cell.length_b   1.000
_cell.length_c   1.000
_cell.angle_alpha   90.00
_cell.angle_beta   90.00
_cell.angle_gamma   90.00
#
_symmetry.space_group_name_H-M   'P 1'
#
loop_
_entity.id
_entity.type
_entity.pdbx_description
1 polymer ?
#
loop_
_entity_poly.entity_id
_entity_poly.type
_entity_poly.pdbx_seq_one_letter_code
_entity_poly.pdbx_strand_id
1 'polypeptide(L)'
;FSMIPALLAVVVLALGAREVTRSAGVAPRAGSPRAPLGRTFLGFVGILVVFTLGNSSDAFLILRAQNAGLGVIAILGMMLTFNLVYALVATPAGALSDRLGRRRLLLLGWLLYGLTYLGFAVLRAGWQAWLLMLLYGVYYGLTEGAAKAFVADLVPAEARGSAYGLFNAAIGLAALPASVLAGLLWQGIGTWPGFGPSAPFLFGAGMALLAAMLLMLLPRPQES
;
A
#
# COMPACT_ATOMS: atom_id res chain seq x y z
N PHE A 1 23.23 1.81 -11.11
CA PHE A 1 23.12 0.50 -11.79
C PHE A 1 21.77 0.24 -12.48
N SER A 2 20.78 1.16 -12.45
CA SER A 2 19.43 0.94 -13.03
C SER A 2 19.22 1.38 -14.48
N MET A 3 20.22 1.96 -15.15
CA MET A 3 20.10 2.41 -16.56
C MET A 3 20.06 1.24 -17.55
N ILE A 4 20.81 0.17 -17.27
CA ILE A 4 20.95 -0.96 -18.20
C ILE A 4 19.62 -1.73 -18.33
N PRO A 5 18.89 -2.07 -17.24
CA PRO A 5 17.58 -2.71 -17.35
C PRO A 5 16.53 -1.82 -18.01
N ALA A 6 16.56 -0.51 -17.75
CA ALA A 6 15.61 0.44 -18.32
C ALA A 6 15.79 0.61 -19.84
N LEU A 7 17.04 0.70 -20.32
CA LEU A 7 17.35 0.76 -21.75
C LEU A 7 16.97 -0.54 -22.45
N LEU A 8 17.23 -1.70 -21.84
CA LEU A 8 16.82 -2.99 -22.39
C LEU A 8 15.29 -3.10 -22.49
N ALA A 9 14.55 -2.63 -21.49
CA ALA A 9 13.08 -2.59 -21.53
C ALA A 9 12.56 -1.71 -22.68
N VAL A 10 13.16 -0.55 -22.90
CA VAL A 10 12.82 0.36 -24.02
C VAL A 10 13.12 -0.27 -25.37
N VAL A 11 14.28 -0.92 -25.52
CA VAL A 11 14.69 -1.57 -26.78
C VAL A 11 13.79 -2.77 -27.09
N VAL A 12 13.41 -3.56 -26.08
CA VAL A 12 12.48 -4.69 -26.25
C VAL A 12 11.07 -4.21 -26.64
N LEU A 13 10.59 -3.11 -26.03
CA LEU A 13 9.33 -2.49 -26.42
C LEU A 13 9.38 -1.93 -27.85
N ALA A 14 10.49 -1.27 -28.22
CA ALA A 14 10.63 -0.66 -29.54
C ALA A 14 10.80 -1.69 -30.67
N LEU A 15 11.48 -2.82 -30.42
CA LEU A 15 11.83 -3.79 -31.46
C LEU A 15 10.93 -5.04 -31.47
N GLY A 16 10.21 -5.33 -30.38
CA GLY A 16 9.54 -6.62 -30.18
C GLY A 16 8.10 -6.57 -29.73
N ALA A 17 7.54 -5.39 -29.40
CA ALA A 17 6.13 -5.27 -29.10
C ALA A 17 5.32 -5.40 -30.40
N ARG A 18 5.05 -6.64 -30.81
CA ARG A 18 3.83 -6.89 -31.57
C ARG A 18 2.69 -6.52 -30.64
N GLU A 19 1.95 -5.48 -30.98
CA GLU A 19 0.62 -5.28 -30.41
C GLU A 19 -0.13 -6.59 -30.64
N VAL A 20 -0.29 -7.37 -29.56
CA VAL A 20 -1.38 -8.30 -29.51
C VAL A 20 -2.59 -7.40 -29.57
N THR A 21 -3.17 -7.26 -30.77
CA THR A 21 -4.47 -6.66 -30.96
C THR A 21 -5.37 -7.40 -29.99
N ARG A 22 -5.56 -6.85 -28.79
CA ARG A 22 -6.55 -7.33 -27.86
C ARG A 22 -7.82 -7.23 -28.66
N SER A 23 -8.39 -8.40 -28.94
CA SER A 23 -9.64 -8.54 -29.66
C SER A 23 -10.59 -7.46 -29.16
N ALA A 24 -11.10 -6.67 -30.10
CA ALA A 24 -11.89 -5.48 -29.87
C ALA A 24 -12.93 -5.74 -28.77
N GLY A 25 -12.73 -5.11 -27.62
CA GLY A 25 -13.56 -5.23 -26.44
C GLY A 25 -13.71 -3.88 -25.77
N VAL A 26 -14.44 -3.00 -26.45
CA VAL A 26 -14.87 -1.66 -26.01
C VAL A 26 -13.73 -0.64 -25.95
N ALA A 27 -13.55 0.09 -27.06
CA ALA A 27 -12.97 1.44 -27.01
C ALA A 27 -13.68 2.25 -25.91
N PRO A 28 -12.98 3.01 -25.07
CA PRO A 28 -13.63 3.84 -24.05
C PRO A 28 -14.61 4.75 -24.78
N ARG A 29 -15.91 4.48 -24.66
CA ARG A 29 -16.96 5.36 -25.17
C ARG A 29 -16.81 6.66 -24.39
N ALA A 30 -16.13 7.63 -25.01
CA ALA A 30 -16.17 9.02 -24.60
C ALA A 30 -17.64 9.44 -24.62
N GLY A 31 -18.30 9.36 -23.46
CA GLY A 31 -19.72 9.65 -23.31
C GLY A 31 -20.59 8.59 -22.64
N SER A 32 -20.08 7.44 -22.16
CA SER A 32 -20.92 6.62 -21.26
C SER A 32 -21.11 7.39 -19.95
N PRO A 33 -22.35 7.66 -19.49
CA PRO A 33 -22.57 8.27 -18.19
C PRO A 33 -21.85 7.43 -17.15
N ARG A 34 -20.87 8.02 -16.45
CA ARG A 34 -20.13 7.34 -15.39
C ARG A 34 -21.16 6.88 -14.37
N ALA A 35 -21.37 5.56 -14.25
CA ALA A 35 -22.26 5.03 -13.24
C ALA A 35 -21.83 5.60 -11.89
N PRO A 36 -22.77 6.17 -11.11
CA PRO A 36 -22.43 6.80 -9.84
C PRO A 36 -21.80 5.75 -8.92
N LEU A 37 -20.62 6.05 -8.40
CA LEU A 37 -19.92 5.17 -7.48
C LEU A 37 -20.67 5.13 -6.14
N GLY A 38 -20.95 3.93 -5.63
CA GLY A 38 -21.75 3.75 -4.43
C GLY A 38 -21.11 4.37 -3.18
N ARG A 39 -21.94 4.77 -2.20
CA ARG A 39 -21.49 5.35 -0.92
C ARG A 39 -20.52 4.45 -0.17
N THR A 40 -20.73 3.13 -0.20
CA THR A 40 -19.84 2.15 0.45
C THR A 40 -18.44 2.14 -0.19
N PHE A 41 -18.36 2.22 -1.53
CA PHE A 41 -17.07 2.34 -2.22
C PHE A 41 -16.37 3.66 -1.89
N LEU A 42 -17.09 4.79 -1.92
CA LEU A 42 -16.51 6.08 -1.54
C LEU A 42 -16.04 6.10 -0.08
N GLY A 43 -16.80 5.48 0.83
CA GLY A 43 -16.40 5.29 2.21
C GLY A 43 -15.13 4.45 2.32
N PHE A 44 -15.01 3.36 1.56
CA PHE A 44 -13.79 2.56 1.52
C PHE A 44 -12.58 3.34 1.00
N VAL A 45 -12.74 4.15 -0.05
CA VAL A 45 -11.68 5.05 -0.55
C VAL A 45 -11.27 6.06 0.52
N GLY A 46 -12.21 6.65 1.24
CA GLY A 46 -11.89 7.55 2.37
C GLY A 46 -11.07 6.85 3.47
N ILE A 47 -11.43 5.61 3.80
CA ILE A 47 -10.68 4.80 4.77
C ILE A 47 -9.26 4.49 4.26
N LEU A 48 -9.11 4.19 2.98
CA LEU A 48 -7.80 4.00 2.36
C LEU A 48 -6.95 5.26 2.40
N VAL A 49 -7.54 6.45 2.24
CA VAL A 49 -6.82 7.71 2.41
C VAL A 49 -6.33 7.86 3.85
N VAL A 50 -7.17 7.56 4.86
CA VAL A 50 -6.75 7.56 6.27
C VAL A 50 -5.58 6.61 6.50
N PHE A 51 -5.67 5.37 6.00
CA PHE A 51 -4.58 4.41 6.07
C PHE A 51 -3.31 4.93 5.37
N THR A 52 -3.45 5.46 4.16
CA THR A 52 -2.33 5.97 3.35
C THR A 52 -1.64 7.17 3.99
N LEU A 53 -2.36 8.03 4.72
CA LEU A 53 -1.74 9.11 5.49
C LEU A 53 -0.78 8.59 6.56
N GLY A 54 -1.07 7.43 7.15
CA GLY A 54 -0.16 6.71 8.04
C GLY A 54 0.94 5.95 7.31
N ASN A 55 0.63 5.43 6.12
CA ASN A 55 1.55 4.72 5.24
C ASN A 55 2.43 5.64 4.42
N SER A 56 3.36 6.30 5.14
CA SER A 56 4.45 7.08 4.56
C SER A 56 5.33 6.23 3.64
N SER A 57 6.17 6.89 2.83
CA SER A 57 7.11 6.20 1.95
C SER A 57 7.98 5.16 2.68
N ASP A 58 8.19 4.01 2.05
CA ASP A 58 9.12 2.96 2.52
C ASP A 58 10.55 3.47 2.76
N ALA A 59 10.91 4.63 2.18
CA ALA A 59 12.14 5.33 2.48
C ALA A 59 12.33 5.59 3.98
N PHE A 60 11.26 5.87 4.74
CA PHE A 60 11.37 6.06 6.19
C PHE A 60 11.74 4.77 6.93
N LEU A 61 11.25 3.60 6.49
CA LEU A 61 11.65 2.31 7.07
C LEU A 61 13.15 2.06 6.88
N ILE A 62 13.66 2.39 5.68
CA ILE A 62 15.10 2.33 5.35
C ILE A 62 15.88 3.29 6.24
N LEU A 63 15.48 4.56 6.32
CA LEU A 63 16.12 5.57 7.16
C LEU A 63 16.12 5.12 8.63
N ARG A 64 15.03 4.53 9.12
CA ARG A 64 14.94 4.06 10.50
C ARG A 64 15.88 2.90 10.78
N ALA A 65 16.02 1.97 9.85
CA ALA A 65 17.01 0.89 9.92
C ALA A 65 18.45 1.43 9.91
N GLN A 66 18.76 2.45 9.10
CA GLN A 66 20.06 3.13 9.10
C GLN A 66 20.35 3.81 10.45
N ASN A 67 19.37 4.52 11.02
CA ASN A 67 19.49 5.13 12.35
C ASN A 67 19.73 4.09 13.46
N ALA A 68 19.31 2.84 13.26
CA ALA A 68 19.58 1.72 14.16
C ALA A 68 20.91 0.99 13.86
N GLY A 69 21.75 1.54 12.98
CA GLY A 69 23.09 1.04 12.67
C GLY A 69 23.15 0.03 11.52
N LEU A 70 22.08 -0.15 10.75
CA LEU A 70 22.08 -1.08 9.61
C LEU A 70 22.83 -0.46 8.41
N GLY A 71 23.90 -1.12 7.95
CA GLY A 71 24.68 -0.66 6.80
C GLY A 71 23.95 -0.82 5.46
N VAL A 72 24.43 -0.12 4.43
CA VAL A 72 23.80 -0.07 3.09
C VAL A 72 23.59 -1.44 2.47
N ILE A 73 24.60 -2.33 2.52
CA ILE A 73 24.49 -3.69 1.96
C ILE A 73 23.41 -4.51 2.69
N ALA A 74 23.33 -4.39 4.02
CA ALA A 74 22.32 -5.08 4.80
C ALA A 74 20.90 -4.55 4.51
N ILE A 75 20.75 -3.27 4.18
CA ILE A 75 19.46 -2.70 3.74
C ILE A 75 19.01 -3.30 2.41
N LEU A 76 19.92 -3.46 1.45
CA LEU A 76 19.59 -4.12 0.19
C LEU A 76 19.10 -5.56 0.42
N GLY A 77 19.79 -6.30 1.30
CA GLY A 77 19.36 -7.63 1.71
C GLY A 77 17.98 -7.62 2.41
N MET A 78 17.75 -6.66 3.29
CA MET A 78 16.47 -6.48 3.97
C MET A 78 15.32 -6.21 2.98
N MET A 79 15.55 -5.39 1.95
CA MET A 79 14.57 -5.15 0.88
C MET A 79 14.34 -6.40 0.02
N LEU A 80 15.39 -7.19 -0.23
CA LEU A 80 15.24 -8.48 -0.91
C LEU A 80 14.37 -9.44 -0.09
N THR A 81 14.57 -9.52 1.22
CA THR A 81 13.73 -10.32 2.12
C THR A 81 12.28 -9.87 2.08
N PHE A 82 12.02 -8.57 2.16
CA PHE A 82 10.67 -8.02 2.00
C PHE A 82 10.01 -8.48 0.68
N ASN A 83 10.69 -8.30 -0.45
CA ASN A 83 10.15 -8.64 -1.77
C ASN A 83 9.90 -10.15 -1.91
N LEU A 84 10.83 -10.98 -1.40
CA LEU A 84 10.68 -12.44 -1.42
C LEU A 84 9.46 -12.88 -0.62
N VAL A 85 9.29 -12.35 0.60
CA VAL A 85 8.17 -12.69 1.46
C VAL A 85 6.86 -12.22 0.84
N TYR A 86 6.82 -10.99 0.34
CA TYR A 86 5.66 -10.47 -0.40
C TYR A 86 5.27 -11.41 -1.56
N ALA A 87 6.23 -11.79 -2.41
CA ALA A 87 5.97 -12.66 -3.55
C ALA A 87 5.44 -14.05 -3.14
N LEU A 88 6.00 -14.63 -2.08
CA LEU A 88 5.57 -15.93 -1.55
C LEU A 88 4.19 -15.87 -0.90
N VAL A 89 3.84 -14.75 -0.27
CA VAL A 89 2.57 -14.58 0.47
C VAL A 89 1.43 -14.12 -0.45
N ALA A 90 1.69 -13.34 -1.49
CA ALA A 90 0.65 -12.73 -2.32
C ALA A 90 -0.33 -13.75 -2.94
N THR A 91 0.18 -14.84 -3.51
CA THR A 91 -0.66 -15.88 -4.12
C THR A 91 -1.55 -16.62 -3.10
N PRO A 92 -1.01 -17.21 -2.01
CA PRO A 92 -1.85 -17.87 -1.01
C PRO A 92 -2.77 -16.89 -0.28
N ALA A 93 -2.35 -15.64 -0.06
CA ALA A 93 -3.19 -14.61 0.52
C ALA A 93 -4.39 -14.27 -0.38
N GLY A 94 -4.23 -14.27 -1.71
CA GLY A 94 -5.33 -14.12 -2.65
C GLY A 94 -6.41 -15.20 -2.45
N ALA A 95 -6.01 -16.47 -2.43
CA ALA A 95 -6.92 -17.60 -2.19
C ALA A 95 -7.54 -17.56 -0.78
N LEU A 96 -6.77 -17.15 0.24
CA LEU A 96 -7.28 -16.97 1.60
C LEU A 96 -8.30 -15.83 1.66
N SER A 97 -8.10 -14.77 0.88
CA SER A 97 -9.01 -13.62 0.77
C SER A 97 -10.37 -14.03 0.21
N ASP A 98 -10.39 -14.94 -0.77
CA ASP A 98 -11.62 -15.51 -1.33
C ASP A 98 -12.43 -16.29 -0.27
N ARG A 99 -11.72 -17.01 0.62
CA ARG A 99 -12.35 -17.89 1.63
C ARG A 99 -12.74 -17.15 2.92
N LEU A 100 -11.84 -16.35 3.46
CA LEU A 100 -12.02 -15.63 4.74
C LEU A 100 -12.87 -14.36 4.57
N GLY A 101 -12.90 -13.83 3.35
CA GLY A 101 -13.53 -12.58 2.96
C GLY A 101 -12.52 -11.43 2.89
N ARG A 102 -12.61 -10.62 1.83
CA ARG A 102 -11.68 -9.50 1.54
C ARG A 102 -11.49 -8.57 2.73
N ARG A 103 -12.60 -8.15 3.32
CA ARG A 103 -12.64 -7.20 4.44
C ARG A 103 -11.89 -7.72 5.67
N ARG A 104 -12.04 -9.00 6.01
CA ARG A 104 -11.36 -9.58 7.18
C ARG A 104 -9.86 -9.69 6.93
N LEU A 105 -9.45 -10.06 5.72
CA LEU A 105 -8.04 -10.14 5.37
C LEU A 105 -7.37 -8.75 5.40
N LEU A 106 -8.07 -7.72 4.91
CA LEU A 106 -7.61 -6.33 5.01
C LEU A 106 -7.42 -5.88 6.46
N LEU A 107 -8.37 -6.20 7.34
CA LEU A 107 -8.24 -5.90 8.78
C LEU A 107 -7.01 -6.57 9.39
N LEU A 108 -6.80 -7.85 9.12
CA LEU A 108 -5.61 -8.57 9.61
C LEU A 108 -4.32 -7.95 9.10
N GLY A 109 -4.28 -7.61 7.81
CA GLY A 109 -3.13 -6.93 7.21
C GLY A 109 -2.84 -5.57 7.83
N TRP A 110 -3.86 -4.74 8.07
CA TRP A 110 -3.67 -3.43 8.70
C TRP A 110 -3.27 -3.50 10.18
N LEU A 111 -3.76 -4.51 10.91
CA LEU A 111 -3.28 -4.79 12.27
C LEU A 111 -1.80 -5.22 12.27
N LEU A 112 -1.41 -6.08 11.32
CA LEU A 112 -0.02 -6.51 11.15
C LEU A 112 0.90 -5.34 10.76
N TYR A 113 0.43 -4.47 9.88
CA TYR A 113 1.09 -3.22 9.55
C TYR A 113 1.30 -2.34 10.79
N GLY A 114 0.24 -2.14 11.59
CA GLY A 114 0.32 -1.35 12.82
C GLY A 114 1.35 -1.92 13.80
N LEU A 115 1.36 -3.24 13.99
CA LEU A 115 2.35 -3.93 14.81
C LEU A 115 3.78 -3.75 14.27
N THR A 116 3.96 -3.86 12.96
CA THR A 116 5.25 -3.67 12.29
C THR A 116 5.76 -2.25 12.50
N TYR A 117 4.90 -1.25 12.35
CA TYR A 117 5.23 0.15 12.57
C TYR A 117 5.52 0.47 14.03
N LEU A 118 4.77 -0.10 14.99
CA LEU A 118 5.14 -0.02 16.41
C LEU A 118 6.54 -0.61 16.67
N GLY A 119 6.89 -1.72 16.01
CA GLY A 119 8.23 -2.29 16.05
C GLY A 119 9.31 -1.32 15.54
N PHE A 120 9.07 -0.64 14.42
CA PHE A 120 9.98 0.38 13.89
C PHE A 120 10.09 1.62 14.80
N ALA A 121 9.01 1.99 15.50
CA ALA A 121 9.01 3.08 16.46
C ALA A 121 9.99 2.80 17.61
N VAL A 122 10.01 1.57 18.14
CA VAL A 122 10.85 1.17 19.28
C VAL A 122 12.17 0.49 18.89
N LEU A 123 12.54 0.56 17.60
CA LEU A 123 13.72 -0.10 17.04
C LEU A 123 15.02 0.34 17.74
N ARG A 124 15.80 -0.61 18.25
CA ARG A 124 17.08 -0.34 18.94
C ARG A 124 18.31 -0.88 18.22
N ALA A 125 18.14 -1.94 17.43
CA ALA A 125 19.24 -2.59 16.73
C ALA A 125 18.85 -2.90 15.28
N GLY A 126 19.78 -2.67 14.34
CA GLY A 126 19.51 -2.85 12.92
C GLY A 126 18.97 -4.24 12.54
N TRP A 127 19.45 -5.31 13.18
CA TRP A 127 18.99 -6.68 12.87
C TRP A 127 17.48 -6.87 13.08
N GLN A 128 16.86 -6.12 14.00
CA GLN A 128 15.42 -6.17 14.26
C GLN A 128 14.63 -5.70 13.02
N ALA A 129 15.20 -4.81 12.19
CA ALA A 129 14.56 -4.32 10.98
C ALA A 129 14.33 -5.43 9.94
N TRP A 130 15.15 -6.49 9.94
CA TRP A 130 14.93 -7.66 9.07
C TRP A 130 13.66 -8.42 9.43
N LEU A 131 13.46 -8.67 10.73
CA LEU A 131 12.25 -9.33 11.22
C LEU A 131 11.01 -8.47 10.92
N LEU A 132 11.11 -7.16 11.13
CA LEU A 132 10.01 -6.24 10.83
C LEU A 132 9.72 -6.17 9.32
N MET A 133 10.73 -6.20 8.46
CA MET A 133 10.53 -6.22 7.00
C MET A 133 9.96 -7.54 6.48
N LEU A 134 10.21 -8.66 7.17
CA LEU A 134 9.49 -9.91 6.92
C LEU A 134 8.00 -9.72 7.20
N LEU A 135 7.64 -9.19 8.39
CA LEU A 135 6.24 -8.92 8.73
C LEU A 135 5.60 -7.90 7.77
N TYR A 136 6.36 -6.91 7.34
CA TYR A 136 5.93 -5.93 6.34
C TYR A 136 5.62 -6.58 4.99
N GLY A 137 6.43 -7.54 4.55
CA GLY A 137 6.19 -8.32 3.33
C GLY A 137 4.92 -9.17 3.43
N VAL A 138 4.68 -9.79 4.59
CA VAL A 138 3.42 -10.51 4.86
C VAL A 138 2.23 -9.55 4.77
N TYR A 139 2.32 -8.38 5.42
CA TYR A 139 1.27 -7.35 5.33
C TYR A 139 0.95 -6.99 3.87
N TYR A 140 1.97 -6.65 3.07
CA TYR A 140 1.79 -6.31 1.65
C TYR A 140 1.08 -7.43 0.89
N GLY A 141 1.51 -8.68 1.10
CA GLY A 141 0.92 -9.85 0.46
C GLY A 141 -0.56 -10.05 0.83
N LEU A 142 -0.92 -9.77 2.09
CA LEU A 142 -2.31 -9.86 2.57
C LEU A 142 -3.20 -8.76 2.00
N THR A 143 -2.69 -7.54 1.85
CA THR A 143 -3.55 -6.37 1.59
C THR A 143 -3.62 -5.95 0.14
N GLU A 144 -2.55 -6.06 -0.64
CA GLU A 144 -2.52 -5.43 -1.97
C GLU A 144 -3.54 -6.05 -2.93
N GLY A 145 -3.56 -7.37 -3.02
CA GLY A 145 -4.55 -8.10 -3.83
C GLY A 145 -5.96 -7.98 -3.24
N ALA A 146 -6.09 -8.10 -1.92
CA ALA A 146 -7.38 -8.05 -1.23
C ALA A 146 -8.07 -6.69 -1.37
N ALA A 147 -7.32 -5.58 -1.36
CA ALA A 147 -7.86 -4.23 -1.53
C ALA A 147 -8.42 -4.03 -2.92
N LYS A 148 -7.67 -4.44 -3.96
CA LYS A 148 -8.11 -4.36 -5.36
C LYS A 148 -9.36 -5.22 -5.58
N ALA A 149 -9.37 -6.44 -5.06
CA ALA A 149 -10.53 -7.31 -5.14
C ALA A 149 -11.75 -6.72 -4.40
N PHE A 150 -11.55 -6.14 -3.21
CA PHE A 150 -12.63 -5.48 -2.48
C PHE A 150 -13.21 -4.27 -3.24
N VAL A 151 -12.38 -3.50 -3.96
CA VAL A 151 -12.89 -2.47 -4.87
C VAL A 151 -13.81 -3.07 -5.93
N ALA A 152 -13.41 -4.18 -6.56
CA ALA A 152 -14.21 -4.85 -7.59
C ALA A 152 -15.52 -5.47 -7.08
N ASP A 153 -15.57 -5.81 -5.79
CA ASP A 153 -16.76 -6.33 -5.10
C ASP A 153 -17.75 -5.21 -4.72
N LEU A 154 -17.27 -3.96 -4.57
CA LEU A 154 -18.10 -2.81 -4.16
C LEU A 154 -18.74 -2.05 -5.32
N VAL A 155 -18.41 -2.39 -6.57
CA VAL A 155 -18.87 -1.67 -7.76
C VAL A 155 -19.29 -2.64 -8.86
N PRO A 156 -20.27 -2.28 -9.70
CA PRO A 156 -20.66 -3.09 -10.85
C PRO A 156 -19.52 -3.15 -11.89
N ALA A 157 -19.51 -4.19 -12.71
CA ALA A 157 -18.41 -4.51 -13.62
C ALA A 157 -18.07 -3.34 -14.58
N GLU A 158 -19.08 -2.61 -15.03
CA GLU A 158 -18.98 -1.46 -15.95
C GLU A 158 -18.29 -0.26 -15.30
N ALA A 159 -18.37 -0.13 -13.96
CA ALA A 159 -17.79 0.97 -13.20
C ALA A 159 -16.36 0.68 -12.70
N ARG A 160 -15.87 -0.56 -12.80
CA ARG A 160 -14.57 -0.99 -12.25
C ARG A 160 -13.40 -0.15 -12.73
N GLY A 161 -13.38 0.23 -14.02
CA GLY A 161 -12.33 1.09 -14.56
C GLY A 161 -12.26 2.45 -13.85
N SER A 162 -13.40 3.10 -13.63
CA SER A 162 -13.47 4.37 -12.89
C SER A 162 -13.15 4.19 -11.41
N ALA A 163 -13.60 3.09 -10.80
CA ALA A 163 -13.33 2.78 -9.40
C ALA A 163 -11.84 2.55 -9.13
N TYR A 164 -11.15 1.77 -9.97
CA TYR A 164 -9.70 1.61 -9.89
C TYR A 164 -8.96 2.92 -10.17
N GLY A 165 -9.47 3.74 -11.09
CA GLY A 165 -8.94 5.09 -11.33
C GLY A 165 -8.98 5.96 -10.07
N LEU A 166 -10.14 6.06 -9.42
CA LEU A 166 -10.29 6.84 -8.18
C LEU A 166 -9.47 6.24 -7.02
N PHE A 167 -9.47 4.91 -6.87
CA PHE A 167 -8.69 4.21 -5.86
C PHE A 167 -7.19 4.55 -5.97
N ASN A 168 -6.60 4.43 -7.17
CA ASN A 168 -5.18 4.71 -7.37
C ASN A 168 -4.87 6.21 -7.26
N ALA A 169 -5.77 7.07 -7.78
CA ALA A 169 -5.62 8.52 -7.65
C ALA A 169 -5.66 8.97 -6.18
N ALA A 170 -6.58 8.43 -5.38
CA ALA A 170 -6.70 8.75 -3.97
C ALA A 170 -5.44 8.30 -3.19
N ILE A 171 -4.94 7.09 -3.43
CA ILE A 171 -3.68 6.61 -2.80
C ILE A 171 -2.50 7.49 -3.22
N GLY A 172 -2.34 7.77 -4.52
CA GLY A 172 -1.25 8.59 -5.03
C GLY A 172 -1.27 10.02 -4.48
N LEU A 173 -2.45 10.65 -4.45
CA LEU A 173 -2.61 12.00 -3.91
C LEU A 173 -2.41 12.04 -2.39
N ALA A 174 -2.81 11.00 -1.65
CA ALA A 174 -2.60 10.91 -0.20
C ALA A 174 -1.15 10.60 0.18
N ALA A 175 -0.38 9.91 -0.67
CA ALA A 175 1.01 9.53 -0.39
C ALA A 175 1.96 10.74 -0.27
N LEU A 176 1.68 11.83 -1.01
CA LEU A 176 2.45 13.08 -0.94
C LEU A 176 2.36 13.75 0.44
N PRO A 177 1.16 14.14 0.94
CA PRO A 177 1.03 14.69 2.28
C PRO A 177 1.43 13.67 3.36
N ALA A 178 1.21 12.37 3.17
CA ALA A 178 1.68 11.34 4.11
C ALA A 178 3.20 11.44 4.34
N SER A 179 3.97 11.55 3.26
CA SER A 179 5.44 11.64 3.32
C SER A 179 5.91 12.97 3.89
N VAL A 180 5.21 14.08 3.58
CA VAL A 180 5.49 15.40 4.17
C VAL A 180 5.22 15.38 5.68
N LEU A 181 4.07 14.84 6.10
CA LEU A 181 3.72 14.70 7.52
C LEU A 181 4.74 13.83 8.26
N ALA A 182 5.15 12.70 7.68
CA ALA A 182 6.19 11.86 8.25
C ALA A 182 7.52 12.62 8.41
N GLY A 183 7.94 13.39 7.40
CA GLY A 183 9.13 14.23 7.49
C GLY A 183 9.01 15.27 8.60
N LEU A 184 7.90 16.00 8.66
CA LEU A 184 7.63 17.01 9.70
C LEU A 184 7.63 16.40 11.11
N LEU A 185 6.97 15.25 11.30
CA LEU A 185 6.98 14.53 12.58
C LEU A 185 8.40 14.07 12.97
N TRP A 186 9.20 13.66 11.99
CA TRP A 186 10.56 13.20 12.21
C TRP A 186 11.51 14.32 12.61
N GLN A 187 11.64 15.34 11.76
CA GLN A 187 12.72 16.34 11.82
C GLN A 187 12.25 17.76 12.18
N GLY A 188 10.93 17.98 12.24
CA GLY A 188 10.35 19.28 12.52
C GLY A 188 10.46 20.28 11.37
N ILE A 189 10.20 21.55 11.67
CA ILE A 189 10.33 22.68 10.75
C ILE A 189 10.62 23.97 11.52
N GLY A 190 11.56 24.77 11.02
CA GLY A 190 11.95 26.04 11.64
C GLY A 190 12.54 25.84 13.04
N THR A 191 11.88 26.41 14.05
CA THR A 191 12.29 26.30 15.47
C THR A 191 11.73 25.05 16.16
N TRP A 192 10.76 24.36 15.56
CA TRP A 192 10.22 23.12 16.11
C TRP A 192 11.11 21.94 15.70
N PRO A 193 11.71 21.19 16.65
CA PRO A 193 12.68 20.13 16.35
C PRO A 193 12.07 18.81 15.88
N GLY A 194 10.73 18.74 15.76
CA GLY A 194 10.02 17.49 15.51
C GLY A 194 9.89 16.63 16.77
N PHE A 195 9.45 15.39 16.57
CA PHE A 195 9.32 14.37 17.62
C PHE A 195 10.33 13.23 17.48
N GLY A 196 11.20 13.28 16.47
CA GLY A 196 12.27 12.33 16.24
C GLY A 196 11.88 11.09 15.43
N PRO A 197 12.84 10.16 15.24
CA PRO A 197 12.70 9.01 14.34
C PRO A 197 11.53 8.07 14.62
N SER A 198 11.05 8.00 15.86
CA SER A 198 9.95 7.09 16.23
C SER A 198 8.57 7.62 15.84
N ALA A 199 8.41 8.93 15.69
CA ALA A 199 7.10 9.58 15.63
C ALA A 199 6.29 9.23 14.37
N PRO A 200 6.86 9.20 13.15
CA PRO A 200 6.09 8.82 11.96
C PRO A 200 5.54 7.41 12.04
N PHE A 201 6.26 6.50 12.70
CA PHE A 201 5.82 5.11 12.86
C PHE A 201 4.71 4.96 13.89
N LEU A 202 4.77 5.71 15.01
CA LEU A 202 3.67 5.76 15.96
C LEU A 202 2.39 6.34 15.32
N PHE A 203 2.55 7.40 14.52
CA PHE A 203 1.45 7.98 13.76
C PHE A 203 0.87 6.99 12.75
N GLY A 204 1.73 6.32 11.98
CA GLY A 204 1.31 5.29 11.02
C GLY A 204 0.58 4.13 11.66
N ALA A 205 1.05 3.64 12.81
CA ALA A 205 0.36 2.62 13.58
C ALA A 205 -1.03 3.09 14.06
N GLY A 206 -1.15 4.33 14.56
CA GLY A 206 -2.42 4.92 14.95
C GLY A 206 -3.40 5.06 13.79
N MET A 207 -2.93 5.53 12.64
CA MET A 207 -3.74 5.64 11.41
C MET A 207 -4.20 4.28 10.90
N ALA A 208 -3.37 3.24 11.01
CA ALA A 208 -3.75 1.89 10.63
C ALA A 208 -4.84 1.30 11.54
N LEU A 209 -4.74 1.52 12.86
CA LEU A 209 -5.78 1.14 13.80
C LEU A 209 -7.08 1.90 13.55
N LEU A 210 -6.99 3.22 13.29
CA LEU A 210 -8.14 4.04 12.94
C LEU A 210 -8.80 3.54 11.64
N ALA A 211 -8.02 3.30 10.59
CA ALA A 211 -8.52 2.76 9.34
C ALA A 211 -9.18 1.39 9.53
N ALA A 212 -8.58 0.49 10.33
CA ALA A 212 -9.15 -0.80 10.66
C ALA A 212 -10.49 -0.65 11.40
N MET A 213 -10.57 0.25 12.38
CA MET A 213 -11.81 0.55 13.09
C MET A 213 -12.90 1.10 12.15
N LEU A 214 -12.55 2.07 11.30
CA LEU A 214 -13.49 2.61 10.31
C LEU A 214 -13.94 1.54 9.30
N LEU A 215 -13.04 0.65 8.90
CA LEU A 215 -13.39 -0.50 8.05
C LEU A 215 -14.28 -1.49 8.77
N MET A 216 -14.23 -1.64 10.10
CA MET A 216 -15.19 -2.42 10.88
C MET A 216 -16.58 -1.75 10.97
N LEU A 217 -16.64 -0.43 10.86
CA LEU A 217 -17.90 0.33 10.86
C LEU A 217 -18.51 0.50 9.46
N LEU A 218 -17.74 0.28 8.40
CA LEU A 218 -18.23 0.39 7.02
C LEU A 218 -19.41 -0.60 6.78
N PRO A 219 -20.57 -0.11 6.31
CA PRO A 219 -21.70 -0.96 5.99
C PRO A 219 -21.31 -2.04 4.97
N ARG A 220 -21.83 -3.27 5.15
CA ARG A 220 -21.62 -4.32 4.14
C ARG A 220 -22.42 -3.94 2.88
N PRO A 221 -21.88 -4.18 1.67
CA PRO A 221 -22.70 -4.07 0.46
C PRO A 221 -23.94 -4.96 0.63
N GLN A 222 -25.13 -4.38 0.44
CA GLN A 222 -26.37 -5.17 0.40
C GLN A 222 -26.32 -6.04 -0.84
N GLU A 223 -26.41 -7.35 -0.65
CA GLU A 223 -26.69 -8.28 -1.75
C GLU A 223 -28.09 -7.95 -2.26
N SER A 224 -28.18 -7.27 -3.41
CA SER A 224 -29.43 -7.02 -4.13
C SER A 224 -29.72 -8.16 -5.10
#